data_AF-A0A452XFB3-F1
#
_entry.id   AF-A0A452XFB3-F1
#
_cell.length_a   1.000
_cell.length_b   1.000
_cell.length_c   1.000
_cell.angle_alpha   90.00
_cell.angle_beta   90.00
_cell.angle_gamma   90.00
#
_symmetry.space_group_name_H-M   'P 1'
#
loop_
_entity.id
_entity.type
_entity.pdbx_description
1 polymer ?
#
loop_
_entity_poly.entity_id
_entity_poly.type
_entity_poly.pdbx_seq_one_letter_code
_entity_poly.pdbx_strand_id
1 'polypeptide(L)'
;AFPIHYSPPDGFSFEVLNDMTPVQDDPLLFDTNVEQRVNDFVSAAIAQANVTRTNHIMWTMGDDFNYQYAESWFRNMDRLIHYVNKDGRVHALYSTPSIYTDAKHASNESWPLKQDDYFPYADSTNAYWTGYFTSRPTFKGYVRMLSGYYLAARQIEFLVGGSFTSSLEDALGIAQHHDAVSGTAKQHTTDDYSKRLALGASQVEKGVNTALSCLTSSKGTCMSPAVKFTQCQLLNISYCPSTEEQISGGKGLVITAYNPLGWEHSDFIRVP
;
A
#
# COMPACT_ATOMS: atom_id res chain seq x y z
N ALA A 1 -1.65 -18.69 6.61
CA ALA A 1 -0.32 -18.24 7.06
C ALA A 1 0.73 -18.99 6.25
N PHE A 2 1.82 -18.31 5.89
CA PHE A 2 2.97 -18.98 5.29
C PHE A 2 3.83 -19.61 6.38
N PRO A 3 4.57 -20.70 6.09
CA PRO A 3 5.44 -21.30 7.09
C PRO A 3 6.55 -20.36 7.58
N ILE A 4 7.18 -19.59 6.68
CA ILE A 4 8.34 -18.75 7.00
C ILE A 4 8.30 -17.42 6.23
N HIS A 5 8.49 -17.46 4.90
CA HIS A 5 8.59 -16.29 4.03
C HIS A 5 7.54 -16.34 2.90
N TYR A 6 7.45 -15.28 2.10
CA TYR A 6 6.65 -15.22 0.88
C TYR A 6 7.42 -15.65 -0.39
N SER A 7 8.56 -16.33 -0.22
CA SER A 7 9.39 -16.89 -1.29
C SER A 7 8.94 -18.31 -1.69
N PRO A 8 9.40 -18.85 -2.84
CA PRO A 8 9.33 -20.28 -3.09
C PRO A 8 10.20 -21.06 -2.08
N PRO A 9 10.01 -22.38 -1.96
CA PRO A 9 10.95 -23.22 -1.23
C PRO A 9 12.38 -23.11 -1.79
N ASP A 10 13.37 -23.43 -0.95
CA ASP A 10 14.78 -23.41 -1.34
C ASP A 10 15.03 -24.24 -2.60
N GLY A 11 15.76 -23.66 -3.56
CA GLY A 11 16.02 -24.28 -4.86
C GLY A 11 14.92 -24.12 -5.90
N PHE A 12 13.84 -23.37 -5.62
CA PHE A 12 12.73 -23.11 -6.55
C PHE A 12 12.58 -21.61 -6.92
N SER A 13 13.64 -20.82 -6.73
CA SER A 13 13.74 -19.46 -7.28
C SER A 13 14.24 -19.51 -8.72
N PHE A 14 13.48 -18.93 -9.65
CA PHE A 14 13.75 -19.01 -11.09
C PHE A 14 13.92 -17.63 -11.74
N GLU A 15 14.36 -16.63 -10.96
CA GLU A 15 14.65 -15.31 -11.51
C GLU A 15 15.82 -15.36 -12.49
N VAL A 16 15.73 -14.55 -13.53
CA VAL A 16 16.78 -14.47 -14.55
C VAL A 16 18.09 -14.00 -13.92
N LEU A 17 19.22 -14.55 -14.40
CA LEU A 17 20.59 -14.27 -13.91
C LEU A 17 20.92 -14.80 -12.51
N ASN A 18 19.97 -15.40 -11.78
CA ASN A 18 20.31 -16.14 -10.57
C ASN A 18 21.03 -17.44 -10.92
N ASP A 19 21.88 -17.91 -10.01
CA ASP A 19 22.41 -19.27 -10.07
C ASP A 19 21.29 -20.25 -9.72
N MET A 20 20.62 -20.75 -10.75
CA MET A 20 19.47 -21.64 -10.63
C MET A 20 19.74 -22.96 -11.33
N THR A 21 19.27 -24.06 -10.75
CA THR A 21 19.26 -25.38 -11.41
C THR A 21 17.96 -25.51 -12.21
N PRO A 22 17.97 -25.34 -13.55
CA PRO A 22 16.76 -25.49 -14.34
C PRO A 22 16.32 -26.95 -14.35
N VAL A 23 15.06 -27.20 -14.69
CA VAL A 23 14.64 -28.54 -15.09
C VAL A 23 15.17 -28.81 -16.50
N GLN A 24 16.18 -29.65 -16.62
CA GLN A 24 16.71 -30.13 -17.88
C GLN A 24 16.01 -31.46 -18.19
N ASP A 25 15.22 -31.45 -19.27
CA ASP A 25 14.43 -32.58 -19.71
C ASP A 25 14.68 -32.98 -21.18
N ASP A 26 15.67 -32.37 -21.83
CA ASP A 26 16.03 -32.68 -23.21
C ASP A 26 17.03 -33.85 -23.23
N PRO A 27 16.62 -35.05 -23.70
CA PRO A 27 17.49 -36.22 -23.72
C PRO A 27 18.66 -36.11 -24.71
N LEU A 28 18.66 -35.10 -25.59
CA LEU A 28 19.74 -34.85 -26.54
C LEU A 28 20.88 -34.03 -25.96
N LEU A 29 20.72 -33.47 -24.76
CA LEU A 29 21.79 -32.77 -24.04
C LEU A 29 22.20 -33.59 -22.81
N PHE A 30 23.36 -33.26 -22.25
CA PHE A 30 23.85 -33.88 -21.03
C PHE A 30 23.08 -33.38 -19.80
N ASP A 31 23.27 -34.10 -18.69
CA ASP A 31 22.84 -33.70 -17.34
C ASP A 31 21.33 -33.53 -17.17
N THR A 32 20.55 -34.46 -17.74
CA THR A 32 19.11 -34.57 -17.45
C THR A 32 18.89 -34.75 -15.96
N ASN A 33 18.03 -33.92 -15.36
CA ASN A 33 17.86 -33.89 -13.90
C ASN A 33 16.39 -34.00 -13.45
N VAL A 34 15.48 -34.42 -14.33
CA VAL A 34 14.04 -34.50 -14.07
C VAL A 34 13.72 -35.26 -12.77
N GLU A 35 14.28 -36.45 -12.58
CA GLU A 35 14.02 -37.27 -11.39
C GLU A 35 14.44 -36.55 -10.09
N GLN A 36 15.63 -35.93 -10.11
CA GLN A 36 16.12 -35.15 -8.98
C GLN A 36 15.18 -33.98 -8.66
N ARG A 37 14.80 -33.19 -9.68
CA ARG A 37 13.95 -32.01 -9.49
C ARG A 37 12.53 -32.37 -9.02
N VAL A 38 12.00 -33.51 -9.45
CA VAL A 38 10.73 -34.05 -8.93
C VAL A 38 10.88 -34.49 -7.47
N ASN A 39 11.97 -35.16 -7.11
CA ASN A 39 12.23 -35.57 -5.72
C ASN A 39 12.41 -34.36 -4.80
N ASP A 40 13.11 -33.30 -5.24
CA ASP A 40 13.23 -32.03 -4.52
C ASP A 40 11.84 -31.41 -4.27
N PHE A 41 10.99 -31.39 -5.32
CA PHE A 41 9.65 -30.80 -5.25
C PHE A 41 8.77 -31.55 -4.26
N VAL A 42 8.72 -32.89 -4.38
CA VAL A 42 7.93 -33.74 -3.48
C VAL A 42 8.40 -33.56 -2.04
N SER A 43 9.71 -33.54 -1.80
CA SER A 43 10.27 -33.38 -0.45
C SER A 43 9.85 -32.06 0.19
N ALA A 44 9.97 -30.95 -0.54
CA ALA A 44 9.54 -29.63 -0.07
C ALA A 44 8.02 -29.57 0.15
N ALA A 45 7.23 -30.19 -0.73
CA ALA A 45 5.76 -30.20 -0.64
C ALA A 45 5.29 -30.97 0.59
N ILE A 46 5.87 -32.15 0.85
CA ILE A 46 5.57 -32.95 2.04
C ILE A 46 6.00 -32.22 3.32
N ALA A 47 7.15 -31.55 3.33
CA ALA A 47 7.60 -30.77 4.47
C ALA A 47 6.58 -29.67 4.85
N GLN A 48 6.05 -28.94 3.87
CA GLN A 48 5.01 -27.93 4.12
C GLN A 48 3.65 -28.56 4.46
N ALA A 49 3.29 -29.68 3.85
CA ALA A 49 2.05 -30.40 4.15
C ALA A 49 2.01 -30.86 5.62
N ASN A 50 3.15 -31.28 6.19
CA ASN A 50 3.24 -31.71 7.58
C ASN A 50 2.89 -30.63 8.61
N VAL A 51 2.90 -29.36 8.22
CA VAL A 51 2.53 -28.21 9.08
C VAL A 51 1.26 -27.50 8.61
N THR A 52 0.53 -28.07 7.65
CA THR A 52 -0.65 -27.46 7.03
C THR A 52 -1.86 -28.39 7.14
N ARG A 53 -3.01 -27.89 7.63
CA ARG A 53 -4.28 -28.66 7.61
C ARG A 53 -4.74 -28.87 6.17
N THR A 54 -5.51 -29.93 5.88
CA THR A 54 -5.97 -30.33 4.53
C THR A 54 -4.86 -30.84 3.60
N ASN A 55 -5.26 -31.41 2.47
CA ASN A 55 -4.39 -31.85 1.38
C ASN A 55 -4.04 -30.72 0.36
N HIS A 56 -4.15 -29.46 0.77
CA HIS A 56 -3.84 -28.30 -0.08
C HIS A 56 -2.82 -27.39 0.60
N ILE A 57 -1.69 -27.16 -0.07
CA ILE A 57 -0.66 -26.19 0.30
C ILE A 57 -0.53 -25.12 -0.80
N MET A 58 0.08 -23.99 -0.48
CA MET A 58 0.36 -22.92 -1.45
C MET A 58 1.84 -22.58 -1.42
N TRP A 59 2.47 -22.60 -2.60
CA TRP A 59 3.80 -22.03 -2.81
C TRP A 59 3.64 -20.65 -3.44
N THR A 60 4.23 -19.66 -2.81
CA THR A 60 4.36 -18.31 -3.35
C THR A 60 5.56 -18.28 -4.28
N MET A 61 5.35 -18.73 -5.52
CA MET A 61 6.38 -18.76 -6.56
C MET A 61 6.72 -17.33 -6.98
N GLY A 62 7.62 -16.67 -6.28
CA GLY A 62 8.01 -15.28 -6.49
C GLY A 62 8.71 -14.71 -5.27
N ASP A 63 9.22 -13.49 -5.38
CA ASP A 63 9.86 -12.75 -4.29
C ASP A 63 9.92 -11.26 -4.65
N ASP A 64 10.60 -10.44 -3.84
CA ASP A 64 10.82 -9.02 -4.09
C ASP A 64 11.26 -8.72 -5.53
N PHE A 65 10.39 -8.04 -6.29
CA PHE A 65 10.61 -7.59 -7.67
C PHE A 65 11.07 -8.68 -8.66
N ASN A 66 10.75 -9.95 -8.39
CA ASN A 66 10.93 -11.03 -9.34
C ASN A 66 9.97 -10.91 -10.54
N TYR A 67 10.13 -11.83 -11.50
CA TYR A 67 9.45 -11.89 -12.79
C TYR A 67 9.87 -10.78 -13.78
N GLN A 68 11.09 -10.24 -13.67
CA GLN A 68 11.61 -9.30 -14.68
C GLN A 68 11.67 -9.96 -16.07
N TYR A 69 11.99 -11.26 -16.10
CA TYR A 69 11.79 -12.11 -17.27
C TYR A 69 10.96 -13.34 -16.89
N ALA A 70 9.63 -13.16 -16.93
CA ALA A 70 8.65 -14.12 -16.45
C ALA A 70 8.78 -15.53 -17.08
N GLU A 71 9.21 -15.63 -18.33
CA GLU A 71 9.42 -16.90 -19.02
C GLU A 71 10.42 -17.82 -18.28
N SER A 72 11.41 -17.25 -17.57
CA SER A 72 12.35 -18.04 -16.75
C SER A 72 11.62 -18.85 -15.67
N TRP A 73 10.60 -18.24 -15.04
CA TRP A 73 9.74 -18.90 -14.06
C TRP A 73 8.78 -19.88 -14.72
N PHE A 74 8.01 -19.42 -15.71
CA PHE A 74 6.97 -20.23 -16.34
C PHE A 74 7.52 -21.50 -16.99
N ARG A 75 8.66 -21.42 -17.71
CA ARG A 75 9.30 -22.58 -18.32
C ARG A 75 9.67 -23.66 -17.31
N ASN A 76 10.16 -23.28 -16.13
CA ASN A 76 10.51 -24.24 -15.08
C ASN A 76 9.26 -24.77 -14.35
N MET A 77 8.27 -23.91 -14.07
CA MET A 77 7.01 -24.31 -13.47
C MET A 77 6.22 -25.28 -14.38
N ASP A 78 6.18 -25.04 -15.70
CA ASP A 78 5.53 -25.93 -16.66
C ASP A 78 6.14 -27.34 -16.63
N ARG A 79 7.47 -27.41 -16.66
CA ARG A 79 8.21 -28.68 -16.56
C ARG A 79 7.97 -29.36 -15.22
N LEU A 80 8.03 -28.63 -14.11
CA LEU A 80 7.76 -29.17 -12.78
C LEU A 80 6.33 -29.72 -12.69
N ILE A 81 5.32 -28.93 -13.09
CA ILE A 81 3.91 -29.36 -13.10
C ILE A 81 3.75 -30.62 -13.96
N HIS A 82 4.35 -30.66 -15.15
CA HIS A 82 4.28 -31.82 -16.04
C HIS A 82 4.86 -33.07 -15.38
N TYR A 83 6.13 -33.02 -14.94
CA TYR A 83 6.83 -34.21 -14.44
C TYR A 83 6.38 -34.63 -13.04
N VAL A 84 6.03 -33.69 -12.16
CA VAL A 84 5.46 -34.01 -10.84
C VAL A 84 4.10 -34.70 -10.97
N ASN A 85 3.23 -34.21 -11.86
CA ASN A 85 1.94 -34.86 -12.10
C ASN A 85 2.07 -36.21 -12.80
N LYS A 86 3.10 -36.39 -13.65
CA LYS A 86 3.41 -37.68 -14.28
C LYS A 86 3.96 -38.69 -13.27
N ASP A 87 4.77 -38.25 -12.32
CA ASP A 87 5.26 -39.05 -11.19
C ASP A 87 4.11 -39.47 -10.26
N GLY A 88 3.20 -38.55 -9.95
CA GLY A 88 1.92 -38.85 -9.29
C GLY A 88 1.97 -38.98 -7.76
N ARG A 89 3.14 -38.84 -7.10
CA ARG A 89 3.22 -38.83 -5.62
C ARG A 89 2.52 -37.62 -5.00
N VAL A 90 2.53 -36.48 -5.69
CA VAL A 90 1.78 -35.25 -5.34
C VAL A 90 1.19 -34.63 -6.61
N HIS A 91 0.24 -33.72 -6.46
CA HIS A 91 -0.36 -32.99 -7.58
C HIS A 91 0.01 -31.51 -7.54
N ALA A 92 0.50 -30.98 -8.65
CA ALA A 92 0.87 -29.58 -8.84
C ALA A 92 0.01 -28.93 -9.92
N LEU A 93 -0.33 -27.65 -9.72
CA LEU A 93 -1.10 -26.84 -10.67
C LEU A 93 -0.74 -25.36 -10.55
N TYR A 94 -0.96 -24.59 -11.62
CA TYR A 94 -1.08 -23.14 -11.49
C TYR A 94 -2.31 -22.78 -10.66
N SER A 95 -2.16 -21.80 -9.78
CA SER A 95 -3.22 -21.40 -8.86
C SER A 95 -3.08 -19.93 -8.49
N THR A 96 -4.07 -19.44 -7.74
CA THR A 96 -4.09 -18.11 -7.13
C THR A 96 -4.46 -18.23 -5.65
N PRO A 97 -4.23 -17.20 -4.82
CA PRO A 97 -4.68 -17.21 -3.43
C PRO A 97 -6.19 -17.46 -3.27
N SER A 98 -7.01 -16.99 -4.22
CA SER A 98 -8.47 -17.25 -4.20
C SER A 98 -8.80 -18.71 -4.48
N ILE A 99 -8.23 -19.30 -5.54
CA ILE A 99 -8.44 -20.73 -5.87
C ILE A 99 -7.96 -21.64 -4.73
N TYR A 100 -6.80 -21.32 -4.13
CA TYR A 100 -6.32 -22.01 -2.95
C TYR A 100 -7.33 -21.91 -1.80
N THR A 101 -7.81 -20.70 -1.49
CA THR A 101 -8.78 -20.48 -0.40
C THR A 101 -10.10 -21.21 -0.63
N ASP A 102 -10.60 -21.25 -1.87
CA ASP A 102 -11.80 -22.00 -2.23
C ASP A 102 -11.62 -23.50 -1.97
N ALA A 103 -10.46 -24.07 -2.33
CA ALA A 103 -10.13 -25.45 -2.04
C ALA A 103 -10.01 -25.73 -0.52
N LYS A 104 -9.46 -24.79 0.26
CA LYS A 104 -9.45 -24.89 1.73
C LYS A 104 -10.86 -24.87 2.31
N HIS A 105 -11.71 -23.99 1.82
CA HIS A 105 -13.09 -23.90 2.27
C HIS A 105 -13.90 -25.16 1.94
N ALA A 106 -13.67 -25.77 0.78
CA ALA A 106 -14.34 -27.00 0.35
C ALA A 106 -13.95 -28.26 1.15
N SER A 107 -12.84 -28.24 1.89
CA SER A 107 -12.28 -29.41 2.58
C SER A 107 -13.08 -29.93 3.79
N ASN A 108 -14.19 -29.27 4.17
CA ASN A 108 -15.01 -29.61 5.34
C ASN A 108 -14.21 -29.80 6.65
N GLU A 109 -13.15 -29.00 6.81
CA GLU A 109 -12.30 -28.99 8.00
C GLU A 109 -12.77 -27.96 9.04
N SER A 110 -12.41 -28.22 10.31
CA SER A 110 -12.51 -27.21 11.36
C SER A 110 -11.24 -26.34 11.39
N TRP A 111 -11.40 -25.04 11.64
CA TRP A 111 -10.30 -24.07 11.67
C TRP A 111 -10.10 -23.51 13.08
N PRO A 112 -8.84 -23.27 13.51
CA PRO A 112 -8.59 -22.66 14.80
C PRO A 112 -9.03 -21.19 14.76
N LEU A 113 -9.58 -20.71 15.88
CA LEU A 113 -9.97 -19.32 16.02
C LEU A 113 -8.74 -18.47 16.38
N LYS A 114 -8.54 -17.37 15.66
CA LYS A 114 -7.65 -16.27 16.05
C LYS A 114 -8.49 -15.05 16.40
N GLN A 115 -8.30 -14.49 17.59
CA GLN A 115 -8.88 -13.21 18.05
C GLN A 115 -7.76 -12.18 18.22
N ASP A 116 -8.10 -10.89 18.30
CA ASP A 116 -7.15 -9.77 18.41
C ASP A 116 -6.20 -9.63 17.19
N ASP A 117 -4.97 -9.17 17.38
CA ASP A 117 -4.03 -8.82 16.30
C ASP A 117 -2.71 -9.63 16.32
N TYR A 118 -1.78 -9.29 15.45
CA TYR A 118 -0.44 -9.90 15.37
C TYR A 118 0.66 -8.91 15.78
N PHE A 119 0.37 -8.00 16.71
CA PHE A 119 1.36 -7.06 17.24
C PHE A 119 1.81 -7.40 18.67
N PRO A 120 3.07 -7.06 19.02
CA PRO A 120 4.15 -6.63 18.14
C PRO A 120 4.77 -7.81 17.36
N TYR A 121 5.33 -7.52 16.18
CA TYR A 121 6.09 -8.50 15.39
C TYR A 121 7.56 -8.56 15.82
N ALA A 122 8.12 -9.77 15.86
CA ALA A 122 9.55 -10.02 16.02
C ALA A 122 9.95 -11.24 15.17
N ASP A 123 11.04 -11.11 14.43
CA ASP A 123 11.59 -12.17 13.56
C ASP A 123 12.76 -12.94 14.20
N SER A 124 13.31 -12.43 15.30
CA SER A 124 14.27 -13.13 16.15
C SER A 124 14.22 -12.64 17.61
N THR A 125 14.88 -13.36 18.52
CA THR A 125 14.81 -13.14 19.98
C THR A 125 15.01 -11.68 20.42
N ASN A 126 15.86 -10.92 19.73
CA ASN A 126 16.21 -9.54 20.09
C ASN A 126 15.90 -8.53 18.97
N ALA A 127 14.99 -8.87 18.05
CA ALA A 127 14.61 -8.03 16.92
C ALA A 127 13.10 -7.80 16.92
N TYR A 128 12.60 -6.98 17.85
CA TYR A 128 11.22 -6.52 17.85
C TYR A 128 11.05 -5.33 16.91
N TRP A 129 10.08 -5.42 16.01
CA TRP A 129 9.83 -4.43 14.97
C TRP A 129 8.86 -3.35 15.49
N THR A 130 9.20 -2.72 16.61
CA THR A 130 8.38 -1.65 17.23
C THR A 130 8.95 -0.26 16.99
N GLY A 131 10.19 -0.15 16.49
CA GLY A 131 10.81 1.14 16.17
C GLY A 131 10.05 1.93 15.10
N TYR A 132 9.55 1.24 14.07
CA TYR A 132 8.82 1.89 12.97
C TYR A 132 7.46 2.48 13.39
N PHE A 133 6.97 2.16 14.60
CA PHE A 133 5.82 2.85 15.16
C PHE A 133 6.08 4.36 15.31
N THR A 134 7.35 4.75 15.54
CA THR A 134 7.75 6.16 15.70
C THR A 134 8.64 6.71 14.59
N SER A 135 9.39 5.87 13.87
CA SER A 135 10.32 6.30 12.80
C SER A 135 9.71 7.33 11.84
N ARG A 136 10.44 8.43 11.58
CA ARG A 136 9.99 9.56 10.74
C ARG A 136 8.67 10.20 11.23
N PRO A 137 8.61 10.68 12.48
CA PRO A 137 7.37 11.18 13.07
C PRO A 137 6.80 12.40 12.33
N THR A 138 7.66 13.27 11.77
CA THR A 138 7.23 14.41 10.95
C THR A 138 6.46 13.96 9.70
N PHE A 139 6.93 12.90 9.02
CA PHE A 139 6.24 12.37 7.85
C PHE A 139 4.91 11.71 8.23
N LYS A 140 4.87 10.93 9.33
CA LYS A 140 3.60 10.38 9.87
C LYS A 140 2.58 11.47 10.19
N GLY A 141 3.04 12.55 10.83
CA GLY A 141 2.21 13.73 11.10
C GLY A 141 1.68 14.39 9.83
N TYR A 142 2.54 14.53 8.81
CA TYR A 142 2.17 15.11 7.52
C TYR A 142 1.10 14.28 6.79
N VAL A 143 1.25 12.95 6.76
CA VAL A 143 0.24 12.02 6.21
C VAL A 143 -1.09 12.13 6.95
N ARG A 144 -1.08 12.19 8.29
CA ARG A 144 -2.32 12.36 9.09
C ARG A 144 -3.01 13.70 8.80
N MET A 145 -2.24 14.79 8.75
CA MET A 145 -2.76 16.13 8.46
C MET A 145 -3.44 16.15 7.08
N LEU A 146 -2.77 15.64 6.05
CA LEU A 146 -3.31 15.62 4.69
C LEU A 146 -4.47 14.64 4.52
N SER A 147 -4.51 13.54 5.28
CA SER A 147 -5.67 12.64 5.31
C SER A 147 -6.92 13.35 5.83
N GLY A 148 -6.80 14.13 6.91
CA GLY A 148 -7.90 14.96 7.43
C GLY A 148 -8.32 16.05 6.43
N TYR A 149 -7.34 16.73 5.83
CA TYR A 149 -7.60 17.73 4.79
C TYR A 149 -8.32 17.15 3.56
N TYR A 150 -7.88 15.98 3.09
CA TYR A 150 -8.47 15.27 1.96
C TYR A 150 -9.92 14.84 2.22
N LEU A 151 -10.26 14.47 3.45
CA LEU A 151 -11.65 14.20 3.84
C LEU A 151 -12.52 15.46 3.67
N ALA A 152 -12.09 16.59 4.23
CA ALA A 152 -12.81 17.86 4.10
C ALA A 152 -12.92 18.31 2.63
N ALA A 153 -11.83 18.18 1.88
CA ALA A 153 -11.79 18.55 0.47
C ALA A 153 -12.78 17.75 -0.38
N ARG A 154 -12.92 16.43 -0.15
CA ARG A 154 -13.92 15.60 -0.85
C ARG A 154 -15.36 15.99 -0.52
N GLN A 155 -15.65 16.37 0.72
CA GLN A 155 -16.97 16.88 1.09
C GLN A 155 -17.28 18.18 0.34
N ILE A 156 -16.33 19.11 0.32
CA ILE A 156 -16.47 20.39 -0.40
C ILE A 156 -16.60 20.16 -1.91
N GLU A 157 -15.79 19.25 -2.47
CA GLU A 157 -15.86 18.83 -3.88
C GLU A 157 -17.26 18.32 -4.25
N PHE A 158 -17.81 17.43 -3.42
CA PHE A 158 -19.16 16.90 -3.60
C PHE A 158 -20.22 18.01 -3.59
N LEU A 159 -20.14 18.96 -2.65
CA LEU A 159 -21.11 20.04 -2.49
C LEU A 159 -21.18 20.97 -3.72
N VAL A 160 -20.09 21.09 -4.48
CA VAL A 160 -20.03 21.89 -5.71
C VAL A 160 -20.14 21.07 -6.99
N GLY A 161 -20.26 19.74 -6.89
CA GLY A 161 -20.25 18.84 -8.04
C GLY A 161 -18.93 18.86 -8.83
N GLY A 162 -17.80 19.04 -8.14
CA GLY A 162 -16.47 19.17 -8.74
C GLY A 162 -15.70 17.85 -8.88
N SER A 163 -14.50 17.94 -9.44
CA SER A 163 -13.51 16.86 -9.49
C SER A 163 -12.10 17.46 -9.51
N PHE A 164 -11.51 17.58 -8.33
CA PHE A 164 -10.20 18.19 -8.07
C PHE A 164 -9.39 17.48 -6.98
N THR A 165 -9.90 16.41 -6.35
CA THR A 165 -9.22 15.75 -5.21
C THR A 165 -8.28 14.59 -5.59
N SER A 166 -8.36 14.06 -6.81
CA SER A 166 -7.64 12.84 -7.22
C SER A 166 -6.11 12.90 -7.12
N SER A 167 -5.50 14.08 -7.24
CA SER A 167 -4.04 14.20 -7.15
C SER A 167 -3.50 13.97 -5.74
N LEU A 168 -4.28 14.31 -4.71
CA LEU A 168 -3.94 13.99 -3.33
C LEU A 168 -4.33 12.56 -2.96
N GLU A 169 -5.34 11.99 -3.63
CA GLU A 169 -5.75 10.58 -3.48
C GLU A 169 -4.60 9.62 -3.81
N ASP A 170 -3.98 9.77 -4.99
CA ASP A 170 -2.84 8.95 -5.41
C ASP A 170 -1.67 9.07 -4.42
N ALA A 171 -1.31 10.31 -4.07
CA ALA A 171 -0.20 10.56 -3.15
C ALA A 171 -0.44 9.99 -1.74
N LEU A 172 -1.67 10.11 -1.21
CA LEU A 172 -2.04 9.51 0.07
C LEU A 172 -2.08 7.99 0.01
N GLY A 173 -2.54 7.42 -1.12
CA GLY A 173 -2.53 5.98 -1.38
C GLY A 173 -1.12 5.42 -1.36
N ILE A 174 -0.19 6.01 -2.11
CA ILE A 174 1.23 5.66 -2.10
C ILE A 174 1.83 5.82 -0.69
N ALA A 175 1.46 6.86 0.04
CA ALA A 175 1.95 7.08 1.40
C ALA A 175 1.53 5.98 2.39
N GLN A 176 0.50 5.17 2.09
CA GLN A 176 0.12 4.02 2.92
C GLN A 176 0.95 2.76 2.67
N HIS A 177 1.85 2.76 1.67
CA HIS A 177 2.80 1.67 1.45
C HIS A 177 3.52 1.32 2.77
N HIS A 178 3.81 0.04 2.98
CA HIS A 178 4.39 -0.45 4.23
C HIS A 178 5.83 0.01 4.48
N ASP A 179 6.49 0.66 3.51
CA ASP A 179 7.75 1.40 3.71
C ASP A 179 7.61 2.92 3.69
N ALA A 180 6.43 3.44 3.38
CA ALA A 180 6.16 4.87 3.34
C ALA A 180 5.82 5.40 4.74
N VAL A 181 4.55 5.37 5.16
CA VAL A 181 4.13 5.91 6.46
C VAL A 181 4.77 5.18 7.64
N SER A 182 5.23 3.93 7.47
CA SER A 182 6.02 3.21 8.47
C SER A 182 7.36 3.91 8.77
N GLY A 183 7.92 4.60 7.78
CA GLY A 183 9.19 5.29 7.84
C GLY A 183 10.41 4.40 7.59
N THR A 184 10.24 3.21 6.99
CA THR A 184 11.32 2.24 6.72
C THR A 184 11.97 2.37 5.34
N ALA A 185 11.49 3.25 4.46
CA ALA A 185 12.16 3.55 3.18
C ALA A 185 13.47 4.34 3.35
N LYS A 186 14.29 4.33 2.29
CA LYS A 186 15.47 5.22 2.17
C LYS A 186 15.05 6.70 2.19
N GLN A 187 16.01 7.57 2.54
CA GLN A 187 15.76 9.01 2.67
C GLN A 187 15.22 9.63 1.38
N HIS A 188 15.89 9.41 0.23
CA HIS A 188 15.45 9.99 -1.05
C HIS A 188 14.05 9.52 -1.46
N THR A 189 13.65 8.29 -1.12
CA THR A 189 12.29 7.79 -1.36
C THR A 189 11.28 8.49 -0.45
N THR A 190 11.63 8.74 0.82
CA THR A 190 10.81 9.53 1.75
C THR A 190 10.65 10.98 1.27
N ASP A 191 11.71 11.57 0.73
CA ASP A 191 11.68 12.91 0.15
C ASP A 191 10.74 12.94 -1.07
N ASP A 192 10.73 11.90 -1.90
CA ASP A 192 9.79 11.73 -3.01
C ASP A 192 8.33 11.58 -2.52
N TYR A 193 8.07 10.78 -1.48
CA TYR A 193 6.74 10.70 -0.88
C TYR A 193 6.25 12.07 -0.39
N SER A 194 7.11 12.82 0.30
CA SER A 194 6.79 14.16 0.81
C SER A 194 6.52 15.14 -0.34
N LYS A 195 7.29 15.06 -1.42
CA LYS A 195 7.09 15.85 -2.64
C LYS A 195 5.75 15.55 -3.31
N ARG A 196 5.38 14.29 -3.46
CA ARG A 196 4.08 13.88 -4.04
C ARG A 196 2.91 14.42 -3.22
N LEU A 197 2.98 14.26 -1.90
CA LEU A 197 1.98 14.78 -0.97
C LEU A 197 1.84 16.30 -1.08
N ALA A 198 2.96 17.04 -1.13
CA ALA A 198 2.95 18.49 -1.29
C ALA A 198 2.33 18.95 -2.62
N LEU A 199 2.66 18.26 -3.72
CA LEU A 199 2.08 18.56 -5.04
C LEU A 199 0.57 18.28 -5.09
N GLY A 200 0.14 17.13 -4.55
CA GLY A 200 -1.28 16.78 -4.43
C GLY A 200 -2.03 17.80 -3.58
N ALA A 201 -1.50 18.12 -2.39
CA ALA A 201 -2.10 19.09 -1.47
C ALA A 201 -2.26 20.48 -2.11
N SER A 202 -1.23 20.98 -2.82
CA SER A 202 -1.29 22.28 -3.49
C SER A 202 -2.36 22.34 -4.58
N GLN A 203 -2.58 21.25 -5.32
CA GLN A 203 -3.64 21.19 -6.34
C GLN A 203 -5.02 21.16 -5.69
N VAL A 204 -5.22 20.31 -4.68
CA VAL A 204 -6.49 20.22 -3.96
C VAL A 204 -6.83 21.54 -3.27
N GLU A 205 -5.85 22.26 -2.72
CA GLU A 205 -6.06 23.56 -2.08
C GLU A 205 -6.66 24.59 -3.04
N LYS A 206 -6.20 24.61 -4.30
CA LYS A 206 -6.78 25.49 -5.34
C LYS A 206 -8.23 25.13 -5.65
N GLY A 207 -8.54 23.84 -5.70
CA GLY A 207 -9.89 23.34 -5.89
C GLY A 207 -10.81 23.74 -4.73
N VAL A 208 -10.36 23.52 -3.49
CA VAL A 208 -11.07 23.92 -2.27
C VAL A 208 -11.30 25.44 -2.23
N ASN A 209 -10.28 26.25 -2.52
CA ASN A 209 -10.44 27.71 -2.56
C ASN A 209 -11.52 28.15 -3.56
N THR A 210 -11.52 27.56 -4.75
CA THR A 210 -12.51 27.85 -5.79
C THR A 210 -13.92 27.40 -5.37
N ALA A 211 -14.02 26.20 -4.79
CA ALA A 211 -15.28 25.64 -4.32
C ALA A 211 -15.87 26.44 -3.16
N LEU A 212 -15.06 26.88 -2.21
CA LEU A 212 -15.50 27.76 -1.12
C LEU A 212 -16.03 29.09 -1.67
N SER A 213 -15.39 29.69 -2.67
CA SER A 213 -15.92 30.89 -3.34
C SER A 213 -17.32 30.66 -3.92
N CYS A 214 -17.61 29.48 -4.48
CA CYS A 214 -18.95 29.12 -4.93
C CYS A 214 -19.94 29.02 -3.76
N LEU A 215 -19.59 28.26 -2.72
CA LEU A 215 -20.47 27.96 -1.59
C LEU A 215 -20.82 29.21 -0.76
N THR A 216 -19.91 30.19 -0.68
CA THR A 216 -20.17 31.45 0.01
C THR A 216 -20.85 32.51 -0.86
N SER A 217 -21.07 32.24 -2.15
CA SER A 217 -21.71 33.21 -3.04
C SER A 217 -23.23 33.26 -2.82
N SER A 218 -23.77 34.46 -2.62
CA SER A 218 -25.20 34.68 -2.36
C SER A 218 -26.12 34.36 -3.55
N LYS A 219 -25.56 34.16 -4.75
CA LYS A 219 -26.32 33.87 -5.98
C LYS A 219 -26.39 32.38 -6.33
N GLY A 220 -25.78 31.49 -5.53
CA GLY A 220 -25.79 30.04 -5.78
C GLY A 220 -25.18 29.63 -7.13
N THR A 221 -24.45 30.53 -7.79
CA THR A 221 -23.83 30.28 -9.10
C THR A 221 -22.32 30.46 -8.98
N CYS A 222 -21.57 29.46 -9.46
CA CYS A 222 -20.09 29.46 -9.55
C CYS A 222 -19.55 30.47 -10.60
N MET A 223 -20.18 31.63 -10.76
CA MET A 223 -19.78 32.61 -11.77
C MET A 223 -18.86 33.66 -11.17
N SER A 224 -17.58 33.53 -11.52
CA SER A 224 -16.47 34.44 -11.28
C SER A 224 -16.23 34.79 -9.80
N PRO A 225 -15.13 34.33 -9.18
CA PRO A 225 -14.92 34.52 -7.75
C PRO A 225 -14.73 36.01 -7.43
N ALA A 226 -15.76 36.62 -6.84
CA ALA A 226 -15.66 37.95 -6.23
C ALA A 226 -14.75 37.92 -4.98
N VAL A 227 -14.59 36.73 -4.37
CA VAL A 227 -13.78 36.49 -3.18
C VAL A 227 -12.71 35.45 -3.50
N LYS A 228 -11.45 35.78 -3.19
CA LYS A 228 -10.32 34.85 -3.29
C LYS A 228 -9.99 34.32 -1.89
N PHE A 229 -10.04 33.01 -1.74
CA PHE A 229 -9.57 32.34 -0.53
C PHE A 229 -8.08 32.03 -0.62
N THR A 230 -7.41 32.15 0.52
CA THR A 230 -6.07 31.64 0.78
C THR A 230 -6.13 30.75 2.03
N GLN A 231 -5.24 29.77 2.12
CA GLN A 231 -5.14 28.86 3.26
C GLN A 231 -3.71 28.88 3.83
N CYS A 232 -3.56 28.53 5.10
CA CYS A 232 -2.28 28.54 5.79
C CYS A 232 -1.99 27.16 6.39
N GLN A 233 -1.09 26.41 5.73
CA GLN A 233 -0.71 25.05 6.16
C GLN A 233 0.50 25.03 7.12
N LEU A 234 1.08 26.19 7.44
CA LEU A 234 2.33 26.34 8.20
C LEU A 234 2.13 27.04 9.56
N LEU A 235 0.92 26.94 10.13
CA LEU A 235 0.60 27.53 11.44
C LEU A 235 1.45 26.96 12.59
N ASN A 236 1.98 25.74 12.44
CA ASN A 236 2.87 25.11 13.41
C ASN A 236 4.19 25.86 13.61
N ILE A 237 4.62 26.63 12.61
CA ILE A 237 5.80 27.50 12.67
C ILE A 237 5.40 28.98 12.66
N SER A 238 4.18 29.29 13.09
CA SER A 238 3.63 30.66 13.15
C SER A 238 3.75 31.42 11.84
N TYR A 239 3.51 30.75 10.70
CA TYR A 239 3.59 31.37 9.38
C TYR A 239 2.25 31.32 8.65
N CYS A 240 1.63 32.48 8.50
CA CYS A 240 0.41 32.69 7.73
C CYS A 240 0.36 34.13 7.18
N PRO A 241 0.95 34.38 5.99
CA PRO A 241 1.03 35.73 5.41
C PRO A 241 -0.32 36.46 5.34
N SER A 242 -1.41 35.73 5.06
CA SER A 242 -2.76 36.31 4.95
C SER A 242 -3.32 36.88 6.26
N THR A 243 -2.77 36.51 7.43
CA THR A 243 -3.18 37.06 8.73
C THR A 243 -2.17 38.07 9.28
N GLU A 244 -0.93 38.00 8.83
CA GLU A 244 0.17 38.89 9.24
C GLU A 244 0.20 40.23 8.48
N GLU A 245 -0.43 40.31 7.30
CA GLU A 245 -0.49 41.52 6.49
C GLU A 245 -1.25 42.67 7.18
N GLN A 246 -0.72 43.90 7.07
CA GLN A 246 -1.35 45.07 7.65
C GLN A 246 -2.67 45.40 6.93
N ILE A 247 -3.78 45.33 7.69
CA ILE A 247 -5.11 45.63 7.16
C ILE A 247 -5.24 47.13 6.90
N SER A 248 -5.39 47.52 5.63
CA SER A 248 -5.49 48.93 5.21
C SER A 248 -6.93 49.41 5.06
N GLY A 249 -7.16 50.69 5.38
CA GLY A 249 -8.32 51.46 4.89
C GLY A 249 -9.70 50.95 5.31
N GLY A 250 -9.96 50.77 6.60
CA GLY A 250 -11.30 50.44 7.13
C GLY A 250 -11.84 49.04 6.77
N LYS A 251 -11.01 48.19 6.16
CA LYS A 251 -11.33 46.78 5.88
C LYS A 251 -11.14 45.94 7.14
N GLY A 252 -11.70 44.72 7.12
CA GLY A 252 -11.47 43.70 8.15
C GLY A 252 -10.95 42.40 7.53
N LEU A 253 -10.29 41.58 8.33
CA LEU A 253 -9.91 40.22 7.97
C LEU A 253 -11.16 39.31 8.05
N VAL A 254 -11.47 38.61 6.97
CA VAL A 254 -12.57 37.64 6.93
C VAL A 254 -11.98 36.24 7.11
N ILE A 255 -12.45 35.53 8.13
CA ILE A 255 -12.07 34.13 8.40
C ILE A 255 -13.29 33.25 8.16
N THR A 256 -13.18 32.35 7.19
CA THR A 256 -14.17 31.30 6.93
C THR A 256 -13.70 30.00 7.55
N ALA A 257 -14.49 29.43 8.47
CA ALA A 257 -14.23 28.14 9.07
C ALA A 257 -15.17 27.07 8.48
N TYR A 258 -14.62 25.99 7.94
CA TYR A 258 -15.38 24.83 7.49
C TYR A 258 -15.24 23.71 8.52
N ASN A 259 -16.39 23.18 8.99
CA ASN A 259 -16.44 22.04 9.88
C ASN A 259 -16.74 20.76 9.07
N PRO A 260 -15.78 19.83 8.88
CA PRO A 260 -16.00 18.59 8.17
C PRO A 260 -16.71 17.50 9.02
N LEU A 261 -17.00 17.77 10.29
CA LEU A 261 -17.67 16.85 11.20
C LEU A 261 -19.19 16.91 11.01
N GLY A 262 -19.86 15.77 11.20
CA GLY A 262 -21.32 15.68 11.16
C GLY A 262 -22.04 16.20 12.41
N TRP A 263 -21.34 16.92 13.29
CA TRP A 263 -21.85 17.43 14.56
C TRP A 263 -21.36 18.85 14.81
N GLU A 264 -22.13 19.62 15.57
CA GLU A 264 -21.77 20.99 15.96
C GLU A 264 -20.45 20.98 16.74
N HIS A 265 -19.54 21.88 16.37
CA HIS A 265 -18.23 22.00 16.99
C HIS A 265 -17.93 23.46 17.31
N SER A 266 -17.39 23.70 18.50
CA SER A 266 -16.92 25.03 18.94
C SER A 266 -15.47 24.90 19.39
N ASP A 267 -14.60 25.75 18.84
CA ASP A 267 -13.17 25.70 19.12
C ASP A 267 -12.53 27.08 18.98
N PHE A 268 -11.29 27.21 19.46
CA PHE A 268 -10.50 28.42 19.30
C PHE A 268 -9.80 28.44 17.95
N ILE A 269 -10.04 29.50 17.17
CA ILE A 269 -9.24 29.80 15.98
C ILE A 269 -8.03 30.64 16.43
N ARG A 270 -6.83 30.10 16.28
CA ARG A 270 -5.56 30.78 16.58
C ARG A 270 -4.80 31.08 15.30
N VAL A 271 -4.56 32.37 15.05
CA VAL A 271 -3.77 32.87 13.91
C VAL A 271 -2.63 33.76 14.42
N PRO A 272 -1.46 33.78 13.74
CA PRO A 272 -0.39 34.74 14.02
C PRO A 272 -0.76 36.15 13.55
#